data_AF-A0A2S7PU25-F1
#
_entry.id   AF-A0A2S7PU25-F1
#
_cell.length_a   1.000
_cell.length_b   1.000
_cell.length_c   1.000
_cell.angle_alpha   90.00
_cell.angle_beta   90.00
_cell.angle_gamma   90.00
#
_symmetry.space_group_name_H-M   'P 1'
#
loop_
_entity.id
_entity.type
_entity.pdbx_description
1 polymer ?
#
loop_
_entity_poly.entity_id
_entity_poly.type
_entity_poly.pdbx_seq_one_letter_code
_entity_poly.pdbx_strand_id
1 'polypeptide(L)'
;MLRDAEFDAAGYVGAFESSLWLWVDRVDSAEELGFGIDHVLRGTRWFDFVRGVMLCSAQNIIKMTTFTRIPDEETPSISVDAARRLSKVDPMIYGGFMEHMGRCIYGGIYDPGNPLSDAHGYRTDVLGALRDLDIPVIRYPGGNFCATYHWQDGIGPKENRPARPELAWLGTETNEFGTDEFMHFLSVLSEGKEKRVEPYFCLNFGTGTLDEALAWVEYCNGTRNTYWANMRRKNGHEEPYNIKYWALGNEVWGPWQVEQMTAEDYAKKALQWSKALHLLDPTLQLVLCGETGLSPWDLTVLLPNIHHITMHSIHIYSTSNEHVPNAFAPLQAELAIQSAAHLIQIARIQAKIPPSVPVPTICFDEWNVWDPLRAPGEEGAEEKYTLSDALAVGIWLNVFIRQSKYVGMANIAQSVNVISPLMTSKDGISKQTTWWPLWLFSKYMRGWTIGCHVRGSAYEGGFEPRWIGSVVAGDGGASWLDVSAVVNEEGWVNLVVVNVSEEKSFETELKGVVEGEVEVYTITGANVKVANTQEKEEVGLEESKWDGKGKYTFGKHSVTMLRWATGEKVSEVQMSEGRRLDTRKLAWAGDRELEKS
;
A
#
# COMPACT_ATOMS: atom_id res chain seq x y z
N MET A 1 -49.82 36.61 -23.18
CA MET A 1 -49.67 37.45 -21.96
C MET A 1 -48.88 36.59 -20.98
N LEU A 2 -47.53 36.69 -20.92
CA LEU A 2 -46.73 37.64 -20.10
C LEU A 2 -47.18 37.55 -18.62
N ARG A 3 -46.38 37.30 -17.59
CA ARG A 3 -44.92 37.37 -17.34
C ARG A 3 -44.62 36.68 -15.99
N ASP A 4 -43.38 36.22 -15.83
CA ASP A 4 -42.49 36.26 -14.66
C ASP A 4 -43.03 35.92 -13.24
N ALA A 5 -42.43 34.91 -12.62
CA ALA A 5 -42.25 34.83 -11.17
C ALA A 5 -40.90 34.17 -10.85
N GLU A 6 -40.00 34.98 -10.31
CA GLU A 6 -38.68 34.63 -9.78
C GLU A 6 -38.80 33.75 -8.52
N PHE A 7 -37.88 32.78 -8.37
CA PHE A 7 -37.67 32.03 -7.14
C PHE A 7 -36.62 32.76 -6.29
N ASP A 8 -37.03 33.30 -5.14
CA ASP A 8 -36.14 33.98 -4.18
C ASP A 8 -35.61 32.99 -3.12
N ALA A 9 -34.29 32.97 -2.95
CA ALA A 9 -33.50 32.04 -2.15
C ALA A 9 -33.21 32.55 -0.72
N ALA A 10 -34.02 33.45 -0.17
CA ALA A 10 -33.76 34.08 1.14
C ALA A 10 -34.53 33.45 2.33
N GLY A 11 -35.40 32.46 2.10
CA GLY A 11 -36.30 31.94 3.14
C GLY A 11 -35.72 30.89 4.12
N TYR A 12 -34.57 30.27 3.81
CA TYR A 12 -34.07 29.12 4.58
C TYR A 12 -32.93 29.42 5.57
N VAL A 13 -32.39 30.64 5.58
CA VAL A 13 -31.28 31.03 6.47
C VAL A 13 -31.78 31.56 7.82
N GLY A 14 -32.95 32.22 7.87
CA GLY A 14 -33.49 32.82 9.10
C GLY A 14 -34.07 31.85 10.14
N ALA A 15 -34.43 30.62 9.74
CA ALA A 15 -35.00 29.63 10.65
C ALA A 15 -33.94 28.85 11.45
N PHE A 16 -32.68 28.83 10.98
CA PHE A 16 -31.59 28.14 11.67
C PHE A 16 -30.89 29.03 12.72
N GLU A 17 -30.81 30.35 12.49
CA GLU A 17 -30.21 31.28 13.45
C GLU A 17 -31.08 31.52 14.69
N SER A 18 -32.41 31.51 14.55
CA SER A 18 -33.34 31.73 15.67
C SER A 18 -33.41 30.54 16.65
N SER A 19 -33.04 29.34 16.20
CA SER A 19 -33.00 28.13 17.03
C SER A 19 -31.72 28.03 17.88
N LEU A 20 -30.63 28.69 17.46
CA LEU A 20 -29.33 28.65 18.15
C LEU A 20 -29.27 29.63 19.35
N TRP A 21 -30.00 30.74 19.29
CA TRP A 21 -30.03 31.75 20.37
C TRP A 21 -30.96 31.38 21.53
N LEU A 22 -31.95 30.52 21.31
CA LEU A 22 -32.89 30.07 22.36
C LEU A 22 -32.28 29.05 23.35
N TRP A 23 -31.07 28.54 23.09
CA TRP A 23 -30.37 27.62 23.99
C TRP A 23 -29.26 28.29 24.81
N VAL A 24 -28.78 29.46 24.37
CA VAL A 24 -27.71 30.22 25.05
C VAL A 24 -28.25 31.01 26.24
N ASP A 25 -29.51 31.45 26.21
CA ASP A 25 -30.15 32.19 27.33
C ASP A 25 -30.63 31.30 28.50
N ARG A 26 -30.38 29.98 28.47
CA ARG A 26 -30.78 29.05 29.54
C ARG A 26 -29.62 28.50 30.38
N VAL A 27 -28.41 29.02 30.23
CA VAL A 27 -27.23 28.56 30.98
C VAL A 27 -26.74 29.61 32.01
N ASP A 28 -27.34 30.80 32.08
CA ASP A 28 -26.99 31.82 33.08
C ASP A 28 -27.75 31.73 34.42
N SER A 29 -28.38 30.58 34.71
CA SER A 29 -28.98 30.32 36.02
C SER A 29 -28.75 28.89 36.48
N ALA A 30 -27.49 28.52 36.70
CA ALA A 30 -27.13 27.27 37.35
C ALA A 30 -26.22 27.54 38.56
N GLU A 31 -26.71 28.34 39.51
CA GLU A 31 -26.12 28.48 40.85
C GLU A 31 -26.94 27.78 41.96
N GLU A 32 -27.94 26.96 41.61
CA GLU A 32 -28.82 26.31 42.62
C GLU A 32 -28.90 24.78 42.60
N LEU A 33 -28.10 24.07 41.81
CA LEU A 33 -28.06 22.60 41.87
C LEU A 33 -26.63 22.10 41.83
N GLY A 34 -26.08 21.82 43.02
CA GLY A 34 -24.70 21.38 43.24
C GLY A 34 -24.31 20.08 42.52
N PHE A 35 -23.87 20.21 41.27
CA PHE A 35 -23.18 19.17 40.51
C PHE A 35 -21.84 19.72 39.99
N GLY A 36 -20.78 18.93 40.19
CA GLY A 36 -19.38 19.34 40.10
C GLY A 36 -18.86 19.76 38.71
N ILE A 37 -17.80 20.55 38.76
CA ILE A 37 -17.03 21.19 37.67
C ILE A 37 -16.43 20.22 36.63
N ASP A 38 -16.54 18.90 36.81
CA ASP A 38 -15.87 17.90 35.97
C ASP A 38 -16.56 17.64 34.61
N HIS A 39 -17.83 18.05 34.46
CA HIS A 39 -18.58 17.87 33.21
C HIS A 39 -18.38 18.98 32.18
N VAL A 40 -17.98 20.19 32.62
CA VAL A 40 -17.82 21.36 31.74
C VAL A 40 -16.51 21.29 30.93
N LEU A 41 -15.47 20.65 31.48
CA LEU A 41 -14.19 20.47 30.79
C LEU A 41 -14.21 19.38 29.69
N ARG A 42 -15.23 18.51 29.67
CA ARG A 42 -15.42 17.53 28.58
C ARG A 42 -16.16 18.11 27.38
N GLY A 43 -16.97 19.15 27.57
CA GLY A 43 -17.75 19.80 26.51
C GLY A 43 -16.89 20.68 25.60
N THR A 44 -15.92 21.41 26.15
CA THR A 44 -15.04 22.32 25.40
C THR A 44 -14.09 21.59 24.43
N ARG A 45 -13.63 20.38 24.78
CA ARG A 45 -12.85 19.53 23.86
C ARG A 45 -13.63 19.03 22.64
N TRP A 46 -14.95 18.90 22.74
CA TRP A 46 -15.81 18.45 21.64
C TRP A 46 -16.11 19.59 20.65
N PHE A 47 -16.26 20.81 21.14
CA PHE A 47 -16.51 21.99 20.29
C PHE A 47 -15.27 22.44 19.50
N ASP A 48 -14.07 22.30 20.07
CA ASP A 48 -12.82 22.55 19.32
C ASP A 48 -12.55 21.46 18.26
N PHE A 49 -12.97 20.22 18.52
CA PHE A 49 -12.96 19.14 17.52
C PHE A 49 -13.89 19.46 16.34
N VAL A 50 -15.13 19.90 16.62
CA VAL A 50 -16.11 20.23 15.56
C VAL A 50 -15.72 21.49 14.77
N ARG A 51 -15.12 22.51 15.40
CA ARG A 51 -14.60 23.70 14.69
C ARG A 51 -13.37 23.39 13.84
N GLY A 52 -12.49 22.50 14.29
CA GLY A 52 -11.34 22.02 13.50
C GLY A 52 -11.76 21.20 12.27
N VAL A 53 -12.84 20.42 12.38
CA VAL A 53 -13.36 19.60 11.27
C VAL A 53 -14.16 20.42 10.24
N MET A 54 -14.90 21.46 10.65
CA MET A 54 -15.71 22.25 9.71
C MET A 54 -14.94 23.27 8.87
N LEU A 55 -13.72 23.68 9.26
CA LEU A 55 -12.93 24.67 8.50
C LEU A 55 -11.96 24.05 7.48
N CYS A 56 -11.85 22.71 7.41
CA CYS A 56 -11.06 22.00 6.41
C CYS A 56 -11.89 21.40 5.24
N SER A 57 -13.22 21.44 5.30
CA SER A 57 -14.08 20.66 4.38
C SER A 57 -14.34 21.29 3.01
N ALA A 58 -13.71 22.42 2.68
CA ALA A 58 -13.80 23.04 1.35
C ALA A 58 -12.47 23.05 0.57
N GLN A 59 -11.45 22.34 1.05
CA GLN A 59 -10.23 22.11 0.27
C GLN A 59 -10.36 20.81 -0.51
N ASN A 60 -10.85 20.92 -1.75
CA ASN A 60 -10.40 20.10 -2.88
C ASN A 60 -10.05 18.64 -2.54
N ILE A 61 -11.05 17.80 -2.28
CA ILE A 61 -10.90 16.35 -2.52
C ILE A 61 -10.77 16.21 -4.03
N ILE A 62 -9.56 16.40 -4.56
CA ILE A 62 -9.25 16.16 -5.96
C ILE A 62 -9.24 14.64 -6.09
N LYS A 63 -10.40 14.06 -6.40
CA LYS A 63 -10.47 12.70 -6.94
C LYS A 63 -9.59 12.70 -8.20
N MET A 64 -8.53 11.88 -8.20
CA MET A 64 -7.57 11.82 -9.31
C MET A 64 -8.23 11.27 -10.59
N THR A 65 -9.06 10.24 -10.40
CA THR A 65 -10.06 9.79 -11.39
C THR A 65 -11.45 10.16 -10.89
N THR A 66 -12.24 10.85 -11.69
CA THR A 66 -13.65 11.14 -11.35
C THR A 66 -14.61 10.26 -12.15
N PHE A 67 -15.80 10.02 -11.60
CA PHE A 67 -16.83 9.20 -12.22
C PHE A 67 -18.14 9.98 -12.37
N THR A 68 -18.84 9.78 -13.49
CA THR A 68 -20.22 10.24 -13.69
C THR A 68 -21.05 9.08 -14.20
N ARG A 69 -22.05 8.70 -13.41
CA ARG A 69 -22.99 7.66 -13.77
C ARG A 69 -23.89 8.12 -14.92
N ILE A 70 -24.10 7.21 -15.87
CA ILE A 70 -25.09 7.33 -16.94
C ILE A 70 -25.99 6.09 -17.00
N PRO A 71 -27.15 6.17 -17.67
CA PRO A 71 -27.98 5.00 -17.99
C PRO A 71 -27.21 3.94 -18.78
N ASP A 72 -27.61 2.67 -18.64
CA ASP A 72 -26.96 1.51 -19.29
C ASP A 72 -27.00 1.56 -20.82
N GLU A 73 -27.94 2.30 -21.39
CA GLU A 73 -28.16 2.43 -22.83
C GLU A 73 -27.27 3.49 -23.48
N GLU A 74 -26.71 4.40 -22.68
CA GLU A 74 -25.82 5.45 -23.18
C GLU A 74 -24.41 4.91 -23.41
N THR A 75 -23.73 5.43 -24.45
CA THR A 75 -22.33 5.05 -24.72
C THR A 75 -21.42 5.62 -23.61
N PRO A 76 -20.62 4.78 -22.94
CA PRO A 76 -19.64 5.23 -21.97
C PRO A 76 -18.51 6.04 -22.64
N SER A 77 -17.84 6.89 -21.87
CA SER A 77 -16.66 7.62 -22.34
C SER A 77 -15.58 7.71 -21.26
N ILE A 78 -14.32 7.60 -21.66
CA ILE A 78 -13.15 7.85 -20.79
C ILE A 78 -12.39 9.04 -21.37
N SER A 79 -12.10 10.03 -20.51
CA SER A 79 -11.31 11.20 -20.86
C SER A 79 -10.01 11.21 -20.06
N VAL A 80 -8.88 11.38 -20.73
CA VAL A 80 -7.57 11.52 -20.11
C VAL A 80 -6.94 12.86 -20.50
N ASP A 81 -6.22 13.48 -19.58
CA ASP A 81 -5.51 14.74 -19.83
C ASP A 81 -4.05 14.61 -19.37
N ALA A 82 -3.15 14.32 -20.31
CA ALA A 82 -1.73 14.14 -20.06
C ALA A 82 -1.04 15.41 -19.53
N ALA A 83 -1.58 16.60 -19.81
CA ALA A 83 -1.04 17.85 -19.27
C ALA A 83 -1.42 18.05 -17.80
N ARG A 84 -2.55 17.49 -17.37
CA ARG A 84 -3.03 17.53 -15.97
C ARG A 84 -2.35 16.48 -15.10
N ARG A 85 -1.05 16.63 -14.88
CA ARG A 85 -0.26 15.84 -13.92
C ARG A 85 -0.68 16.19 -12.48
N LEU A 86 -0.92 15.18 -11.66
CA LEU A 86 -1.45 15.32 -10.30
C LEU A 86 -0.43 15.01 -9.22
N SER A 87 0.13 13.79 -9.23
CA SER A 87 1.16 13.35 -8.29
C SER A 87 2.11 12.37 -8.94
N LYS A 88 3.38 12.39 -8.49
CA LYS A 88 4.38 11.42 -8.91
C LYS A 88 4.06 10.08 -8.25
N VAL A 89 4.07 9.02 -9.03
CA VAL A 89 3.94 7.64 -8.58
C VAL A 89 5.28 7.20 -8.03
N ASP A 90 5.35 6.92 -6.73
CA ASP A 90 6.54 6.33 -6.15
C ASP A 90 6.71 4.89 -6.65
N PRO A 91 7.82 4.52 -7.32
CA PRO A 91 8.08 3.15 -7.74
C PRO A 91 7.89 2.11 -6.63
N MET A 92 8.13 2.48 -5.37
CA MET A 92 8.04 1.60 -4.20
C MET A 92 6.64 1.00 -3.97
N ILE A 93 5.60 1.45 -4.67
CA ILE A 93 4.27 0.81 -4.64
C ILE A 93 4.25 -0.58 -5.31
N TYR A 94 5.30 -0.95 -6.05
CA TYR A 94 5.46 -2.26 -6.67
C TYR A 94 6.38 -3.19 -5.86
N GLY A 95 6.41 -3.01 -4.54
CA GLY A 95 7.22 -3.80 -3.63
C GLY A 95 6.73 -5.25 -3.50
N GLY A 96 7.66 -6.12 -3.12
CA GLY A 96 7.38 -7.51 -2.73
C GLY A 96 7.41 -7.71 -1.23
N PHE A 97 6.91 -8.84 -0.77
CA PHE A 97 6.98 -9.30 0.61
C PHE A 97 7.35 -10.79 0.61
N MET A 98 8.31 -11.15 1.47
CA MET A 98 8.80 -12.51 1.67
C MET A 98 8.86 -12.81 3.16
N GLU A 99 7.96 -13.69 3.60
CA GLU A 99 7.92 -14.21 4.96
C GLU A 99 8.48 -15.63 5.02
N HIS A 100 9.05 -16.00 6.16
CA HIS A 100 9.23 -17.39 6.54
C HIS A 100 7.88 -18.05 6.86
N MET A 101 7.05 -18.21 5.83
CA MET A 101 5.73 -18.82 5.84
C MET A 101 5.66 -19.84 4.70
N GLY A 102 5.07 -21.01 4.97
CA GLY A 102 4.86 -22.05 3.97
C GLY A 102 6.11 -22.32 3.12
N ARG A 103 5.95 -22.23 1.79
CA ARG A 103 7.05 -22.39 0.83
C ARG A 103 7.56 -21.07 0.24
N CYS A 104 7.35 -19.90 0.88
CA CYS A 104 7.81 -18.64 0.29
C CYS A 104 9.35 -18.60 0.19
N ILE A 105 10.03 -18.91 1.31
CA ILE A 105 11.49 -19.02 1.36
C ILE A 105 11.93 -20.40 0.88
N TYR A 106 11.68 -21.43 1.70
CA TYR A 106 12.12 -22.80 1.46
C TYR A 106 11.24 -23.49 0.40
N GLY A 107 11.86 -23.94 -0.69
CA GLY A 107 11.13 -24.48 -1.85
C GLY A 107 10.49 -23.40 -2.74
N GLY A 108 10.64 -22.12 -2.38
CA GLY A 108 10.24 -20.96 -3.18
C GLY A 108 11.47 -20.28 -3.77
N ILE A 109 11.96 -19.23 -3.11
CA ILE A 109 13.18 -18.53 -3.56
C ILE A 109 14.48 -19.31 -3.29
N TYR A 110 14.49 -20.19 -2.29
CA TYR A 110 15.65 -20.94 -1.83
C TYR A 110 15.33 -22.44 -1.76
N ASP A 111 15.97 -23.24 -2.62
CA ASP A 111 15.76 -24.68 -2.74
C ASP A 111 17.08 -25.40 -3.09
N PRO A 112 18.03 -25.52 -2.14
CA PRO A 112 19.31 -26.19 -2.37
C PRO A 112 19.13 -27.64 -2.82
N GLY A 113 19.80 -28.01 -3.91
CA GLY A 113 19.72 -29.36 -4.49
C GLY A 113 18.66 -29.51 -5.59
N ASN A 114 17.82 -28.50 -5.81
CA ASN A 114 16.97 -28.44 -7.00
C ASN A 114 17.82 -28.16 -8.26
N PRO A 115 17.60 -28.86 -9.39
CA PRO A 115 18.32 -28.61 -10.64
C PRO A 115 18.17 -27.20 -11.22
N LEU A 116 17.15 -26.45 -10.80
CA LEU A 116 16.87 -25.07 -11.20
C LEU A 116 17.48 -24.04 -10.24
N SER A 117 18.15 -24.49 -9.18
CA SER A 117 18.85 -23.61 -8.24
C SER A 117 20.30 -23.37 -8.64
N ASP A 118 20.81 -22.18 -8.35
CA ASP A 118 22.22 -21.86 -8.50
C ASP A 118 23.10 -22.48 -7.40
N ALA A 119 24.40 -22.18 -7.43
CA ALA A 119 25.35 -22.70 -6.43
C ALA A 119 25.10 -22.20 -5.00
N HIS A 120 24.31 -21.13 -4.83
CA HIS A 120 23.90 -20.59 -3.53
C HIS A 120 22.57 -21.19 -3.06
N GLY A 121 21.88 -21.96 -3.90
CA GLY A 121 20.58 -22.57 -3.63
C GLY A 121 19.39 -21.70 -4.05
N TYR A 122 19.61 -20.58 -4.75
CA TYR A 122 18.52 -19.73 -5.20
C TYR A 122 17.92 -20.24 -6.51
N ARG A 123 16.59 -20.31 -6.57
CA ARG A 123 15.86 -20.73 -7.78
C ARG A 123 16.04 -19.69 -8.89
N THR A 124 16.77 -20.06 -9.95
CA THR A 124 17.15 -19.15 -11.05
C THR A 124 15.98 -18.77 -11.95
N ASP A 125 15.02 -19.67 -12.11
CA ASP A 125 13.74 -19.43 -12.80
C ASP A 125 12.84 -18.47 -12.01
N VAL A 126 12.82 -18.59 -10.68
CA VAL A 126 12.14 -17.62 -9.79
C VAL A 126 12.81 -16.25 -9.86
N LEU A 127 14.14 -16.18 -9.76
CA LEU A 127 14.90 -14.93 -9.96
C LEU A 127 14.59 -14.28 -11.31
N GLY A 128 14.54 -15.07 -12.39
CA GLY A 128 14.17 -14.60 -13.72
C GLY A 128 12.79 -13.95 -13.75
N ALA A 129 11.79 -14.63 -13.18
CA ALA A 129 10.43 -14.08 -13.08
C ALA A 129 10.40 -12.79 -12.24
N LEU A 130 11.00 -12.78 -11.05
CA LEU A 130 10.99 -11.59 -10.17
C LEU A 130 11.70 -10.38 -10.80
N ARG A 131 12.70 -10.59 -11.67
CA ARG A 131 13.32 -9.50 -12.45
C ARG A 131 12.33 -8.87 -13.44
N ASP A 132 11.43 -9.65 -14.04
CA ASP A 132 10.42 -9.13 -14.98
C ASP A 132 9.47 -8.11 -14.33
N LEU A 133 9.26 -8.18 -13.02
CA LEU A 133 8.38 -7.28 -12.25
C LEU A 133 9.06 -5.95 -11.87
N ASP A 134 10.35 -5.79 -12.14
CA ASP A 134 11.13 -4.62 -11.75
C ASP A 134 10.87 -4.15 -10.29
N ILE A 135 10.90 -5.12 -9.37
CA ILE A 135 10.62 -4.91 -7.94
C ILE A 135 11.67 -3.95 -7.36
N PRO A 136 11.26 -2.87 -6.66
CA PRO A 136 12.17 -1.88 -6.09
C PRO A 136 12.49 -2.11 -4.61
N VAL A 137 11.63 -2.82 -3.87
CA VAL A 137 11.79 -3.09 -2.44
C VAL A 137 11.17 -4.43 -2.08
N ILE A 138 11.78 -5.18 -1.17
CA ILE A 138 11.22 -6.43 -0.63
C ILE A 138 11.22 -6.39 0.89
N ARG A 139 10.04 -6.63 1.48
CA ARG A 139 9.83 -6.77 2.92
C ARG A 139 10.25 -8.17 3.40
N TYR A 140 10.94 -8.26 4.54
CA TYR A 140 11.51 -9.48 5.15
C TYR A 140 11.72 -9.27 6.66
N PRO A 141 11.82 -10.29 7.54
CA PRO A 141 11.62 -11.73 7.36
C PRO A 141 10.18 -12.18 7.53
N GLY A 142 9.26 -11.25 7.76
CA GLY A 142 7.88 -11.62 7.92
C GLY A 142 6.94 -10.50 8.31
N GLY A 143 5.70 -10.96 8.35
CA GLY A 143 4.63 -10.46 9.16
C GLY A 143 4.69 -11.22 10.48
N ASN A 144 3.80 -12.18 10.71
CA ASN A 144 3.64 -12.85 12.00
C ASN A 144 4.92 -13.58 12.48
N PHE A 145 5.68 -14.17 11.56
CA PHE A 145 6.95 -14.85 11.86
C PHE A 145 7.93 -13.95 12.64
N CYS A 146 7.94 -12.64 12.36
CA CYS A 146 8.95 -11.76 12.94
C CYS A 146 8.81 -11.59 14.46
N ALA A 147 7.63 -11.86 15.04
CA ALA A 147 7.36 -11.67 16.48
C ALA A 147 8.09 -12.69 17.38
N THR A 148 8.63 -13.76 16.79
CA THR A 148 9.40 -14.81 17.48
C THR A 148 10.76 -15.10 16.86
N TYR A 149 11.11 -14.34 15.81
CA TYR A 149 12.38 -14.47 15.12
C TYR A 149 13.50 -13.71 15.81
N HIS A 150 14.57 -14.42 16.17
CA HIS A 150 15.81 -13.83 16.65
C HIS A 150 16.85 -13.81 15.53
N TRP A 151 17.12 -12.63 14.96
CA TRP A 151 17.92 -12.48 13.74
C TRP A 151 19.33 -13.06 13.85
N GLN A 152 19.88 -13.14 15.07
CA GLN A 152 21.20 -13.73 15.33
C GLN A 152 21.25 -15.22 15.01
N ASP A 153 20.12 -15.93 15.08
CA ASP A 153 20.03 -17.34 14.73
C ASP A 153 20.22 -17.56 13.22
N GLY A 154 20.00 -16.52 12.40
CA GLY A 154 20.11 -16.55 10.93
C GLY A 154 21.42 -16.01 10.35
N ILE A 155 22.49 -15.86 11.13
CA ILE A 155 23.79 -15.36 10.65
C ILE A 155 24.94 -16.32 10.96
N GLY A 156 26.08 -16.13 10.29
CA GLY A 156 27.26 -16.98 10.47
C GLY A 156 27.14 -18.33 9.74
N PRO A 157 28.05 -19.30 9.98
CA PRO A 157 28.05 -20.57 9.26
C PRO A 157 26.77 -21.37 9.49
N LYS A 158 26.11 -21.81 8.40
CA LYS A 158 24.78 -22.46 8.42
C LYS A 158 24.74 -23.68 9.33
N GLU A 159 25.81 -24.45 9.39
CA GLU A 159 25.95 -25.65 10.22
C GLU A 159 25.89 -25.40 11.74
N ASN A 160 26.08 -24.15 12.17
CA ASN A 160 26.01 -23.75 13.57
C ASN A 160 24.70 -23.04 13.94
N ARG A 161 23.81 -22.81 12.96
CA ARG A 161 22.56 -22.09 13.17
C ARG A 161 21.53 -23.01 13.84
N PRO A 162 20.81 -22.54 14.86
CA PRO A 162 19.86 -23.37 15.57
C PRO A 162 18.56 -23.51 14.80
N ALA A 163 18.00 -24.73 14.77
CA ALA A 163 16.61 -24.90 14.40
C ALA A 163 15.70 -24.40 15.54
N ARG A 164 14.61 -23.70 15.20
CA ARG A 164 13.66 -23.12 16.15
C ARG A 164 12.23 -23.57 15.85
N PRO A 165 11.37 -23.73 16.88
CA PRO A 165 9.95 -23.87 16.63
C PRO A 165 9.42 -22.58 16.00
N GLU A 166 8.69 -22.72 14.90
CA GLU A 166 7.98 -21.61 14.28
C GLU A 166 6.56 -21.59 14.88
N LEU A 167 6.13 -20.45 15.44
CA LEU A 167 4.90 -20.35 16.24
C LEU A 167 3.70 -19.77 15.47
N ALA A 168 3.92 -18.99 14.42
CA ALA A 168 2.83 -18.32 13.69
C ALA A 168 2.14 -19.26 12.69
N TRP A 169 2.93 -20.09 12.01
CA TRP A 169 2.57 -20.92 10.87
C TRP A 169 2.80 -22.42 11.11
N LEU A 170 3.29 -22.77 12.30
CA LEU A 170 3.60 -24.13 12.74
C LEU A 170 4.80 -24.73 12.00
N GLY A 171 5.68 -25.42 12.75
CA GLY A 171 6.76 -26.20 12.17
C GLY A 171 8.11 -25.89 12.78
N THR A 172 9.15 -25.95 11.96
CA THR A 172 10.54 -25.76 12.39
C THR A 172 11.27 -24.87 11.40
N GLU A 173 11.71 -23.72 11.86
CA GLU A 173 12.60 -22.82 11.12
C GLU A 173 14.04 -23.35 11.27
N THR A 174 14.69 -23.64 10.15
CA THR A 174 16.08 -24.17 10.14
C THR A 174 17.13 -23.07 10.30
N ASN A 175 16.76 -21.82 10.00
CA ASN A 175 17.61 -20.64 9.88
C ASN A 175 18.70 -20.75 8.81
N GLU A 176 18.56 -21.67 7.84
CA GLU A 176 19.51 -21.76 6.71
C GLU A 176 19.50 -20.53 5.82
N PHE A 177 18.36 -19.81 5.77
CA PHE A 177 18.21 -18.55 5.07
C PHE A 177 17.97 -17.44 6.10
N GLY A 178 18.90 -16.51 6.25
CA GLY A 178 18.76 -15.39 7.17
C GLY A 178 19.20 -14.06 6.55
N THR A 179 19.66 -13.13 7.39
CA THR A 179 20.00 -11.77 6.97
C THR A 179 21.02 -11.76 5.82
N ASP A 180 22.10 -12.52 5.94
CA ASP A 180 23.18 -12.53 4.95
C ASP A 180 22.73 -13.15 3.63
N GLU A 181 21.96 -14.25 3.67
CA GLU A 181 21.40 -14.87 2.47
C GLU A 181 20.38 -13.99 1.78
N PHE A 182 19.52 -13.29 2.53
CA PHE A 182 18.55 -12.35 1.95
C PHE A 182 19.25 -11.18 1.27
N MET A 183 20.26 -10.59 1.91
CA MET A 183 21.03 -9.49 1.30
C MET A 183 21.77 -9.94 0.04
N HIS A 184 22.33 -11.15 0.03
CA HIS A 184 22.96 -11.71 -1.16
C HIS A 184 21.93 -12.02 -2.26
N PHE A 185 20.77 -12.59 -1.92
CA PHE A 185 19.68 -12.81 -2.86
C PHE A 185 19.23 -11.50 -3.53
N LEU A 186 19.06 -10.41 -2.77
CA LEU A 186 18.73 -9.10 -3.34
C LEU A 186 19.83 -8.56 -4.25
N SER A 187 21.10 -8.80 -3.92
CA SER A 187 22.23 -8.43 -4.79
C SER A 187 22.14 -9.15 -6.13
N VAL A 188 21.89 -10.46 -6.13
CA VAL A 188 21.71 -11.26 -7.36
C VAL A 188 20.48 -10.79 -8.15
N LEU A 189 19.35 -10.54 -7.46
CA LEU A 189 18.13 -10.03 -8.08
C LEU A 189 18.34 -8.65 -8.74
N SER A 190 19.26 -7.86 -8.21
CA SER A 190 19.60 -6.51 -8.68
C SER A 190 20.60 -6.48 -9.83
N GLU A 191 21.18 -7.61 -10.23
CA GLU A 191 22.14 -7.67 -11.33
C GLU A 191 21.55 -7.08 -12.62
N GLY A 192 22.28 -6.13 -13.22
CA GLY A 192 21.84 -5.42 -14.43
C GLY A 192 20.88 -4.25 -14.19
N LYS A 193 20.48 -3.97 -12.95
CA LYS A 193 19.66 -2.79 -12.62
C LYS A 193 20.50 -1.57 -12.30
N GLU A 194 19.97 -0.38 -12.63
CA GLU A 194 20.58 0.89 -12.22
C GLU A 194 20.49 1.10 -10.70
N LYS A 195 19.39 0.66 -10.10
CA LYS A 195 19.14 0.72 -8.66
C LYS A 195 18.96 -0.69 -8.12
N ARG A 196 19.57 -0.96 -6.96
CA ARG A 196 19.33 -2.22 -6.24
C ARG A 196 17.87 -2.33 -5.80
N VAL A 197 17.41 -3.56 -5.62
CA VAL A 197 16.21 -3.85 -4.84
C VAL A 197 16.52 -3.56 -3.37
N GLU A 198 15.76 -2.66 -2.76
CA GLU A 198 15.98 -2.24 -1.37
C GLU A 198 15.45 -3.30 -0.39
N PRO A 199 16.20 -3.63 0.68
CA PRO A 199 15.65 -4.39 1.79
C PRO A 199 14.74 -3.52 2.66
N TYR A 200 13.61 -4.10 3.10
CA TYR A 200 12.73 -3.54 4.12
C TYR A 200 12.57 -4.55 5.26
N PHE A 201 13.15 -4.26 6.43
CA PHE A 201 13.21 -5.22 7.54
C PHE A 201 12.13 -4.98 8.59
N CYS A 202 11.52 -6.05 9.08
CA CYS A 202 10.56 -6.00 10.19
C CYS A 202 11.24 -6.40 11.51
N LEU A 203 11.19 -5.54 12.52
CA LEU A 203 11.76 -5.79 13.84
C LEU A 203 10.87 -6.69 14.69
N ASN A 204 11.47 -7.58 15.47
CA ASN A 204 10.77 -8.41 16.43
C ASN A 204 10.29 -7.56 17.63
N PHE A 205 9.03 -7.14 17.57
CA PHE A 205 8.35 -6.44 18.67
C PHE A 205 7.67 -7.36 19.66
N GLY A 206 7.69 -8.67 19.43
CA GLY A 206 7.14 -9.65 20.35
C GLY A 206 8.19 -10.08 21.37
N THR A 207 8.77 -11.25 21.16
CA THR A 207 9.79 -11.82 22.05
C THR A 207 11.14 -11.10 22.00
N GLY A 208 11.35 -10.22 21.02
CA GLY A 208 12.58 -9.46 20.83
C GLY A 208 12.75 -8.29 21.80
N THR A 209 13.95 -7.72 21.81
CA THR A 209 14.31 -6.59 22.69
C THR A 209 14.87 -5.40 21.91
N LEU A 210 14.90 -4.22 22.55
CA LEU A 210 15.53 -3.04 21.95
C LEU A 210 17.04 -3.26 21.69
N ASP A 211 17.73 -3.94 22.61
CA ASP A 211 19.16 -4.28 22.43
C ASP A 211 19.37 -5.17 21.20
N GLU A 212 18.46 -6.12 20.98
CA GLU A 212 18.47 -6.97 19.79
C GLU A 212 18.22 -6.18 18.50
N ALA A 213 17.26 -5.25 18.50
CA ALA A 213 16.99 -4.39 17.35
C ALA A 213 18.18 -3.47 17.02
N LEU A 214 18.79 -2.84 18.04
CA LEU A 214 19.98 -2.01 17.88
C LEU A 214 21.16 -2.83 17.36
N ALA A 215 21.34 -4.05 17.88
CA ALA A 215 22.35 -4.97 17.42
C ALA A 215 22.17 -5.34 15.93
N TRP A 216 20.93 -5.54 15.47
CA TRP A 216 20.66 -5.86 14.07
C TRP A 216 20.99 -4.68 13.15
N VAL A 217 20.59 -3.47 13.53
CA VAL A 217 20.94 -2.25 12.79
C VAL A 217 22.45 -2.04 12.79
N GLU A 218 23.14 -2.26 13.91
CA GLU A 218 24.60 -2.17 13.97
C GLU A 218 25.28 -3.21 13.06
N TYR A 219 24.79 -4.46 13.06
CA TYR A 219 25.26 -5.50 12.16
C TYR A 219 25.12 -5.07 10.71
N CYS A 220 23.93 -4.62 10.31
CA CYS A 220 23.63 -4.27 8.92
C CYS A 220 24.31 -2.97 8.45
N ASN A 221 24.32 -1.91 9.27
CA ASN A 221 24.70 -0.56 8.83
C ASN A 221 25.99 -0.04 9.48
N GLY A 222 26.51 -0.74 10.50
CA GLY A 222 27.66 -0.26 11.26
C GLY A 222 28.95 -0.20 10.43
N THR A 223 29.61 0.96 10.49
CA THR A 223 30.91 1.21 9.85
C THR A 223 32.07 1.25 10.85
N ARG A 224 31.77 1.41 12.14
CA ARG A 224 32.76 1.56 13.21
C ARG A 224 33.40 0.19 13.56
N ASN A 225 34.44 0.25 14.38
CA ASN A 225 35.05 -0.92 15.01
C ASN A 225 34.23 -1.31 16.26
N THR A 226 33.03 -1.84 16.04
CA THR A 226 32.08 -2.27 17.07
C THR A 226 31.71 -3.74 16.87
N TYR A 227 31.16 -4.37 17.90
CA TYR A 227 31.02 -5.82 17.95
C TYR A 227 30.20 -6.38 16.78
N TRP A 228 29.02 -5.84 16.51
CA TRP A 228 28.13 -6.39 15.48
C TRP A 228 28.57 -6.02 14.07
N ALA A 229 29.12 -4.81 13.88
CA ALA A 229 29.76 -4.44 12.62
C ALA A 229 30.93 -5.39 12.28
N ASN A 230 31.76 -5.74 13.27
CA ASN A 230 32.86 -6.70 13.08
C ASN A 230 32.36 -8.13 12.91
N MET A 231 31.21 -8.48 13.50
CA MET A 231 30.59 -9.79 13.27
C MET A 231 30.18 -9.93 11.80
N ARG A 232 29.57 -8.89 11.21
CA ARG A 232 29.24 -8.87 9.78
C ARG A 232 30.48 -9.08 8.91
N ARG A 233 31.57 -8.33 9.18
CA ARG A 233 32.86 -8.51 8.49
C ARG A 233 33.40 -9.93 8.62
N LYS A 234 33.35 -10.48 9.84
CA LYS A 234 33.79 -11.86 10.13
C LYS A 234 32.96 -12.90 9.37
N ASN A 235 31.68 -12.63 9.16
CA ASN A 235 30.78 -13.48 8.38
C ASN A 235 31.00 -13.34 6.86
N GLY A 236 31.94 -12.51 6.41
CA GLY A 236 32.35 -12.38 5.01
C GLY A 236 31.84 -11.13 4.30
N HIS A 237 31.18 -10.22 5.03
CA HIS A 237 30.54 -9.04 4.45
C HIS A 237 31.20 -7.76 5.00
N GLU A 238 32.27 -7.31 4.35
CA GLU A 238 33.09 -6.19 4.83
C GLU A 238 32.31 -4.87 4.87
N GLU A 239 31.69 -4.51 3.75
CA GLU A 239 30.90 -3.28 3.59
C GLU A 239 29.54 -3.38 4.30
N PRO A 240 29.01 -2.28 4.86
CA PRO A 240 27.67 -2.25 5.42
C PRO A 240 26.60 -2.44 4.33
N TYR A 241 25.51 -3.13 4.67
CA TYR A 241 24.35 -3.31 3.82
C TYR A 241 23.56 -2.00 3.59
N ASN A 242 23.65 -1.05 4.53
CA ASN A 242 22.97 0.25 4.44
C ASN A 242 21.45 0.12 4.22
N ILE A 243 20.81 -0.67 5.09
CA ILE A 243 19.36 -0.91 5.10
C ILE A 243 18.67 0.36 5.59
N LYS A 244 17.75 0.88 4.76
CA LYS A 244 17.05 2.14 5.03
C LYS A 244 15.74 1.93 5.78
N TYR A 245 14.95 0.94 5.36
CA TYR A 245 13.57 0.78 5.80
C TYR A 245 13.46 -0.26 6.92
N TRP A 246 12.86 0.14 8.04
CA TRP A 246 12.66 -0.72 9.21
C TRP A 246 11.25 -0.55 9.79
N ALA A 247 10.52 -1.66 9.89
CA ALA A 247 9.19 -1.70 10.49
C ALA A 247 9.33 -1.87 12.00
N LEU A 248 8.57 -1.08 12.74
CA LEU A 248 8.48 -1.14 14.19
C LEU A 248 7.47 -2.22 14.60
N GLY A 249 7.78 -3.49 14.30
CA GLY A 249 6.90 -4.62 14.55
C GLY A 249 5.96 -4.94 13.40
N ASN A 250 5.20 -6.02 13.57
CA ASN A 250 4.15 -6.46 12.66
C ASN A 250 2.84 -6.68 13.42
N GLU A 251 1.73 -6.19 12.88
CA GLU A 251 0.34 -6.38 13.35
C GLU A 251 0.21 -6.58 14.87
N VAL A 252 0.85 -5.71 15.65
CA VAL A 252 0.96 -5.88 17.11
C VAL A 252 -0.42 -5.79 17.79
N TRP A 253 -1.41 -5.27 17.08
CA TRP A 253 -2.81 -5.20 17.47
C TRP A 253 -3.56 -6.53 17.34
N GLY A 254 -3.13 -7.44 16.46
CA GLY A 254 -3.87 -8.64 16.09
C GLY A 254 -3.83 -9.71 17.19
N PRO A 255 -4.97 -10.31 17.60
CA PRO A 255 -5.00 -11.32 18.67
C PRO A 255 -4.25 -12.63 18.33
N TRP A 256 -3.90 -12.85 17.07
CA TRP A 256 -3.03 -13.95 16.62
C TRP A 256 -1.54 -13.67 16.87
N GLN A 257 -1.16 -12.40 17.03
CA GLN A 257 0.24 -12.01 17.14
C GLN A 257 0.83 -12.41 18.48
N VAL A 258 2.05 -12.94 18.47
CA VAL A 258 2.78 -13.21 19.71
C VAL A 258 3.13 -11.88 20.39
N GLU A 259 2.83 -11.79 21.69
CA GLU A 259 2.95 -10.55 22.48
C GLU A 259 2.04 -9.41 21.97
N GLN A 260 0.80 -9.72 21.57
CA GLN A 260 -0.21 -8.72 21.24
C GLN A 260 -0.30 -7.60 22.30
N MET A 261 -0.37 -6.34 21.84
CA MET A 261 -0.41 -5.15 22.70
C MET A 261 -1.69 -4.32 22.50
N THR A 262 -1.98 -3.50 23.50
CA THR A 262 -2.88 -2.36 23.33
C THR A 262 -2.21 -1.28 22.48
N ALA A 263 -3.01 -0.39 21.87
CA ALA A 263 -2.48 0.72 21.06
C ALA A 263 -1.56 1.62 21.89
N GLU A 264 -1.92 1.91 23.14
CA GLU A 264 -1.15 2.76 24.04
C GLU A 264 0.19 2.14 24.44
N ASP A 265 0.24 0.83 24.68
CA ASP A 265 1.47 0.16 25.08
C ASP A 265 2.43 0.00 23.91
N TYR A 266 1.90 -0.37 22.73
CA TYR A 266 2.68 -0.34 21.48
C TYR A 266 3.22 1.07 21.21
N ALA A 267 2.36 2.10 21.28
CA ALA A 267 2.76 3.47 20.98
C ALA A 267 3.91 3.97 21.88
N LYS A 268 3.90 3.61 23.17
CA LYS A 268 5.00 3.90 24.10
C LYS A 268 6.27 3.13 23.74
N LYS A 269 6.17 1.83 23.44
CA LYS A 269 7.32 0.97 23.06
C LYS A 269 7.96 1.48 21.77
N ALA A 270 7.16 1.69 20.72
CA ALA A 270 7.59 2.20 19.42
C ALA A 270 8.31 3.56 19.53
N LEU A 271 7.82 4.47 20.40
CA LEU A 271 8.47 5.77 20.61
C LEU A 271 9.88 5.63 21.19
N GLN A 272 10.06 4.77 22.19
CA GLN A 272 11.38 4.57 22.80
C GLN A 272 12.34 3.87 21.85
N TRP A 273 11.86 2.88 21.10
CA TRP A 273 12.66 2.19 20.10
C TRP A 273 13.10 3.13 19.00
N SER A 274 12.18 3.94 18.46
CA SER A 274 12.48 4.90 17.39
C SER A 274 13.57 5.90 17.78
N LYS A 275 13.52 6.42 19.02
CA LYS A 275 14.55 7.33 19.55
C LYS A 275 15.93 6.66 19.56
N ALA A 276 16.02 5.46 20.11
CA ALA A 276 17.28 4.74 20.21
C ALA A 276 17.84 4.37 18.83
N LEU A 277 16.98 3.89 17.93
CA LEU A 277 17.35 3.55 16.55
C LEU A 277 17.91 4.78 15.81
N HIS A 278 17.27 5.95 15.93
CA HIS A 278 17.78 7.17 15.31
C HIS A 278 19.04 7.75 15.96
N LEU A 279 19.27 7.50 17.25
CA LEU A 279 20.53 7.85 17.91
C LEU A 279 21.69 6.99 17.38
N LEU A 280 21.43 5.72 17.06
CA LEU A 280 22.39 4.82 16.42
C LEU A 280 22.61 5.20 14.95
N ASP A 281 21.54 5.34 14.18
CA ASP A 281 21.56 5.69 12.76
C ASP A 281 20.42 6.67 12.43
N PRO A 282 20.72 7.98 12.25
CA PRO A 282 19.69 8.98 11.96
C PRO A 282 19.17 8.92 10.51
N THR A 283 19.74 8.06 9.65
CA THR A 283 19.33 7.96 8.25
C THR A 283 18.13 7.05 8.04
N LEU A 284 17.82 6.18 9.01
CA LEU A 284 16.75 5.18 8.95
C LEU A 284 15.38 5.80 8.64
N GLN A 285 14.63 5.09 7.80
CA GLN A 285 13.23 5.34 7.48
C GLN A 285 12.42 4.33 8.30
N LEU A 286 11.80 4.80 9.39
CA LEU A 286 11.01 3.94 10.27
C LEU A 286 9.56 3.90 9.80
N VAL A 287 9.00 2.69 9.74
CA VAL A 287 7.60 2.40 9.42
C VAL A 287 6.86 2.04 10.71
N LEU A 288 5.86 2.83 11.08
CA LEU A 288 5.02 2.57 12.25
C LEU A 288 4.01 1.46 11.94
N CYS A 289 3.76 0.55 12.88
CA CYS A 289 2.73 -0.47 12.74
C CYS A 289 1.34 0.14 12.93
N GLY A 290 0.66 0.45 11.83
CA GLY A 290 -0.77 0.74 11.84
C GLY A 290 -1.62 -0.52 11.74
N GLU A 291 -2.91 -0.32 11.48
CA GLU A 291 -3.90 -1.37 11.32
C GLU A 291 -4.49 -1.32 9.90
N THR A 292 -5.60 -0.63 9.69
CA THR A 292 -6.28 -0.57 8.38
C THR A 292 -6.36 0.84 7.81
N GLY A 293 -5.98 1.87 8.57
CA GLY A 293 -6.25 3.26 8.23
C GLY A 293 -7.67 3.73 8.57
N LEU A 294 -8.55 2.80 8.94
CA LEU A 294 -9.92 3.05 9.38
C LEU A 294 -10.10 2.82 10.89
N SER A 295 -9.04 2.43 11.59
CA SER A 295 -9.11 2.05 13.00
C SER A 295 -8.72 3.21 13.93
N PRO A 296 -9.34 3.31 15.12
CA PRO A 296 -8.82 4.16 16.19
C PRO A 296 -7.36 3.85 16.58
N TRP A 297 -6.89 2.61 16.37
CA TRP A 297 -5.48 2.22 16.58
C TRP A 297 -4.54 3.19 15.87
N ASP A 298 -4.82 3.47 14.59
CA ASP A 298 -3.95 4.26 13.71
C ASP A 298 -3.66 5.65 14.30
N LEU A 299 -4.69 6.36 14.78
CA LEU A 299 -4.50 7.67 15.38
C LEU A 299 -3.76 7.59 16.72
N THR A 300 -4.11 6.62 17.56
CA THR A 300 -3.51 6.44 18.89
C THR A 300 -2.00 6.23 18.79
N VAL A 301 -1.55 5.43 17.82
CA VAL A 301 -0.12 5.14 17.65
C VAL A 301 0.62 6.29 16.95
N LEU A 302 -0.02 6.99 16.02
CA LEU A 302 0.55 8.13 15.31
C LEU A 302 0.88 9.30 16.25
N LEU A 303 -0.03 9.65 17.16
CA LEU A 303 0.08 10.84 18.01
C LEU A 303 1.44 10.98 18.74
N PRO A 304 1.94 9.96 19.47
CA PRO A 304 3.24 10.05 20.12
C PRO A 304 4.44 9.78 19.20
N ASN A 305 4.24 9.17 18.02
CA ASN A 305 5.34 8.68 17.16
C ASN A 305 5.61 9.54 15.92
N ILE A 306 4.73 10.48 15.57
CA ILE A 306 4.74 11.21 14.29
C ILE A 306 6.06 11.95 13.99
N HIS A 307 6.86 12.32 14.99
CA HIS A 307 8.17 12.97 14.80
C HIS A 307 9.29 12.02 14.38
N HIS A 308 9.12 10.71 14.57
CA HIS A 308 10.18 9.72 14.45
C HIS A 308 9.95 8.73 13.30
N ILE A 309 8.83 8.85 12.59
CA ILE A 309 8.44 7.91 11.55
C ILE A 309 8.48 8.59 10.19
N THR A 310 8.78 7.81 9.16
CA THR A 310 8.69 8.26 7.76
C THR A 310 7.45 7.71 7.10
N MET A 311 6.98 6.55 7.54
CA MET A 311 5.77 5.95 7.02
C MET A 311 4.91 5.35 8.12
N HIS A 312 3.62 5.21 7.84
CA HIS A 312 2.63 4.52 8.66
C HIS A 312 2.08 3.33 7.88
N SER A 313 2.18 2.12 8.43
CA SER A 313 1.70 0.91 7.77
C SER A 313 0.19 0.79 7.82
N ILE A 314 -0.42 0.21 6.77
CA ILE A 314 -1.81 -0.27 6.79
C ILE A 314 -1.90 -1.57 6.00
N HIS A 315 -2.70 -2.52 6.49
CA HIS A 315 -2.86 -3.85 5.92
C HIS A 315 -4.33 -4.13 5.61
N ILE A 316 -4.62 -4.67 4.43
CA ILE A 316 -5.96 -5.12 4.05
C ILE A 316 -5.82 -6.27 3.05
N TYR A 317 -6.48 -7.38 3.37
CA TYR A 317 -6.75 -8.46 2.42
C TYR A 317 -8.23 -8.42 2.01
N SER A 318 -8.50 -8.63 0.72
CA SER A 318 -9.86 -8.61 0.17
C SER A 318 -10.26 -9.98 -0.36
N THR A 319 -11.52 -10.40 -0.22
CA THR A 319 -12.02 -11.62 -0.85
C THR A 319 -13.54 -11.65 -0.96
N SER A 320 -14.06 -12.37 -1.95
CA SER A 320 -15.44 -12.84 -1.97
C SER A 320 -15.55 -14.12 -2.82
N ASN A 321 -16.54 -14.96 -2.49
CA ASN A 321 -16.88 -16.14 -3.30
C ASN A 321 -17.64 -15.78 -4.59
N GLU A 322 -18.15 -14.55 -4.70
CA GLU A 322 -18.85 -14.04 -5.88
C GLU A 322 -17.95 -13.10 -6.68
N HIS A 323 -18.04 -13.16 -8.02
CA HIS A 323 -17.13 -12.44 -8.91
C HIS A 323 -17.15 -10.91 -8.72
N VAL A 324 -18.32 -10.27 -8.88
CA VAL A 324 -18.42 -8.81 -8.86
C VAL A 324 -18.08 -8.23 -7.48
N PRO A 325 -18.56 -8.80 -6.35
CA PRO A 325 -18.10 -8.40 -5.03
C PRO A 325 -16.59 -8.59 -4.83
N ASN A 326 -15.99 -9.68 -5.32
CA ASN A 326 -14.55 -9.92 -5.23
C ASN A 326 -13.75 -8.87 -6.00
N ALA A 327 -14.14 -8.58 -7.24
CA ALA A 327 -13.47 -7.60 -8.08
C ALA A 327 -13.51 -6.19 -7.48
N PHE A 328 -14.63 -5.79 -6.85
CA PHE A 328 -14.77 -4.46 -6.23
C PHE A 328 -14.34 -4.37 -4.76
N ALA A 329 -14.08 -5.49 -4.09
CA ALA A 329 -13.57 -5.51 -2.72
C ALA A 329 -12.33 -4.62 -2.47
N PRO A 330 -11.39 -4.43 -3.43
CA PRO A 330 -10.26 -3.51 -3.29
C PRO A 330 -10.64 -2.03 -3.13
N LEU A 331 -11.85 -1.61 -3.50
CA LEU A 331 -12.29 -0.21 -3.36
C LEU A 331 -12.28 0.28 -1.90
N GLN A 332 -12.32 -0.63 -0.92
CA GLN A 332 -12.14 -0.28 0.49
C GLN A 332 -10.79 0.41 0.76
N ALA A 333 -9.75 0.05 0.00
CA ALA A 333 -8.41 0.58 0.17
C ALA A 333 -8.32 2.08 -0.15
N GLU A 334 -9.16 2.55 -1.08
CA GLU A 334 -9.20 3.97 -1.44
C GLU A 334 -9.65 4.83 -0.25
N LEU A 335 -10.70 4.40 0.46
CA LEU A 335 -11.13 5.07 1.68
C LEU A 335 -10.11 4.92 2.80
N ALA A 336 -9.55 3.73 2.98
CA ALA A 336 -8.53 3.44 3.99
C ALA A 336 -7.30 4.36 3.85
N ILE A 337 -6.76 4.47 2.64
CA ILE A 337 -5.61 5.33 2.33
C ILE A 337 -5.94 6.81 2.60
N GLN A 338 -7.10 7.28 2.15
CA GLN A 338 -7.53 8.65 2.41
C GLN A 338 -7.69 8.92 3.91
N SER A 339 -8.26 7.95 4.64
CA SER A 339 -8.49 8.09 6.08
C SER A 339 -7.16 8.12 6.84
N ALA A 340 -6.27 7.17 6.58
CA ALA A 340 -4.91 7.16 7.14
C ALA A 340 -4.16 8.46 6.85
N ALA A 341 -4.24 8.99 5.62
CA ALA A 341 -3.61 10.26 5.26
C ALA A 341 -4.13 11.42 6.12
N HIS A 342 -5.44 11.48 6.39
CA HIS A 342 -6.01 12.49 7.28
C HIS A 342 -5.60 12.28 8.75
N LEU A 343 -5.51 11.03 9.22
CA LEU A 343 -5.03 10.73 10.58
C LEU A 343 -3.57 11.18 10.77
N ILE A 344 -2.71 10.96 9.77
CA ILE A 344 -1.34 11.47 9.74
C ILE A 344 -1.34 12.99 9.83
N GLN A 345 -2.18 13.70 9.07
CA GLN A 345 -2.28 15.16 9.13
C GLN A 345 -2.76 15.65 10.50
N ILE A 346 -3.77 14.99 11.09
CA ILE A 346 -4.25 15.31 12.44
C ILE A 346 -3.11 15.18 13.45
N ALA A 347 -2.37 14.08 13.42
CA ALA A 347 -1.24 13.86 14.32
C ALA A 347 -0.16 14.94 14.14
N ARG A 348 0.19 15.30 12.90
CA ARG A 348 1.15 16.37 12.61
C ARG A 348 0.71 17.74 13.12
N ILE A 349 -0.56 18.08 12.93
CA ILE A 349 -1.14 19.36 13.40
C ILE A 349 -1.07 19.44 14.93
N GLN A 350 -1.48 18.38 15.62
CA GLN A 350 -1.44 18.33 17.08
C GLN A 350 0.00 18.39 17.62
N ALA A 351 0.93 17.73 16.93
CA ALA A 351 2.36 17.75 17.21
C ALA A 351 3.06 19.05 16.74
N LYS A 352 2.32 19.99 16.13
CA LYS A 352 2.84 21.27 15.61
C LYS A 352 4.05 21.11 14.69
N ILE A 353 4.05 20.06 13.86
CA ILE A 353 5.16 19.81 12.93
C ILE A 353 5.16 20.89 11.84
N PRO A 354 6.29 21.59 11.62
CA PRO A 354 6.33 22.68 10.66
C PRO A 354 6.21 22.17 9.20
N PRO A 355 5.69 23.00 8.28
CA PRO A 355 5.54 22.62 6.87
C PRO A 355 6.85 22.27 6.14
N SER A 356 8.00 22.69 6.68
CA SER A 356 9.34 22.38 6.15
C SER A 356 9.73 20.91 6.30
N VAL A 357 9.04 20.17 7.18
CA VAL A 357 9.29 18.75 7.45
C VAL A 357 8.38 17.90 6.56
N PRO A 358 8.94 16.94 5.81
CA PRO A 358 8.14 16.04 4.96
C PRO A 358 7.00 15.37 5.73
N VAL A 359 5.87 15.19 5.06
CA VAL A 359 4.71 14.47 5.59
C VAL A 359 5.02 12.98 5.49
N PRO A 360 4.86 12.19 6.59
CA PRO A 360 4.94 10.75 6.49
C PRO A 360 3.93 10.20 5.47
N THR A 361 4.38 9.27 4.64
CA THR A 361 3.51 8.62 3.65
C THR A 361 2.94 7.32 4.22
N ILE A 362 2.02 6.70 3.49
CA ILE A 362 1.49 5.39 3.84
C ILE A 362 2.38 4.29 3.25
N CYS A 363 2.61 3.26 4.04
CA CYS A 363 3.23 2.01 3.63
C CYS A 363 2.11 0.95 3.60
N PHE A 364 1.64 0.56 2.42
CA PHE A 364 0.63 -0.50 2.29
C PHE A 364 1.33 -1.85 2.15
N ASP A 365 2.01 -2.28 3.20
CA ASP A 365 3.00 -3.36 3.18
C ASP A 365 2.44 -4.78 3.35
N GLU A 366 1.11 -4.90 3.44
CA GLU A 366 0.40 -6.16 3.19
C GLU A 366 -0.92 -5.88 2.47
N TRP A 367 -0.99 -6.29 1.21
CA TRP A 367 -2.21 -6.31 0.41
C TRP A 367 -2.22 -7.50 -0.53
N ASN A 368 -3.39 -8.12 -0.69
CA ASN A 368 -3.70 -9.04 -1.78
C ASN A 368 -5.18 -9.45 -1.76
N VAL A 369 -5.56 -10.31 -2.71
CA VAL A 369 -6.69 -11.21 -2.53
C VAL A 369 -6.27 -12.40 -1.68
N TRP A 370 -6.96 -12.64 -0.56
CA TRP A 370 -6.73 -13.83 0.27
C TRP A 370 -8.00 -14.22 1.01
N ASP A 371 -8.37 -15.50 0.91
CA ASP A 371 -9.36 -16.11 1.79
C ASP A 371 -8.69 -17.18 2.66
N PRO A 372 -8.56 -16.96 3.98
CA PRO A 372 -8.00 -17.96 4.90
C PRO A 372 -8.75 -19.29 4.90
N LEU A 373 -10.00 -19.35 4.42
CA LEU A 373 -10.73 -20.61 4.26
C LEU A 373 -10.32 -21.37 2.99
N ARG A 374 -9.95 -20.67 1.91
CA ARG A 374 -9.48 -21.30 0.66
C ARG A 374 -8.01 -21.70 0.76
N ALA A 375 -7.22 -20.89 1.46
CA ALA A 375 -5.79 -21.06 1.63
C ALA A 375 -5.39 -20.79 3.10
N PRO A 376 -5.55 -21.78 3.99
CA PRO A 376 -5.19 -21.65 5.41
C PRO A 376 -3.71 -21.33 5.61
N GLY A 377 -3.41 -20.42 6.55
CA GLY A 377 -2.05 -19.96 6.80
C GLY A 377 -1.13 -21.06 7.31
N GLU A 378 -1.63 -21.85 8.25
CA GLU A 378 -0.96 -23.01 8.86
C GLU A 378 -0.67 -24.16 7.87
N GLU A 379 -1.31 -24.14 6.68
CA GLU A 379 -1.05 -25.07 5.59
C GLU A 379 -0.17 -24.43 4.48
N GLY A 380 0.34 -23.21 4.71
CA GLY A 380 1.21 -22.47 3.81
C GLY A 380 0.52 -21.50 2.87
N ALA A 381 -0.80 -21.29 2.99
CA ALA A 381 -1.62 -20.35 2.22
C ALA A 381 -1.33 -20.30 0.70
N GLU A 382 -1.19 -21.45 0.05
CA GLU A 382 -1.00 -21.53 -1.41
C GLU A 382 -2.33 -21.34 -2.16
N GLU A 383 -2.78 -20.10 -2.24
CA GLU A 383 -4.01 -19.69 -2.90
C GLU A 383 -3.94 -19.90 -4.42
N LYS A 384 -5.03 -20.41 -5.01
CA LYS A 384 -5.17 -20.55 -6.46
C LYS A 384 -6.01 -19.39 -7.01
N TYR A 385 -5.36 -18.51 -7.77
CA TYR A 385 -6.01 -17.31 -8.29
C TYR A 385 -6.74 -17.55 -9.62
N THR A 386 -7.95 -17.02 -9.69
CA THR A 386 -8.83 -17.02 -10.86
C THR A 386 -8.73 -15.70 -11.65
N LEU A 387 -9.37 -15.61 -12.81
CA LEU A 387 -9.51 -14.34 -13.54
C LEU A 387 -10.25 -13.28 -12.70
N SER A 388 -11.22 -13.69 -11.89
CA SER A 388 -11.90 -12.81 -10.92
C SER A 388 -10.91 -12.11 -9.98
N ASP A 389 -9.92 -12.87 -9.48
CA ASP A 389 -8.89 -12.35 -8.59
C ASP A 389 -7.89 -11.45 -9.35
N ALA A 390 -7.61 -11.75 -10.62
CA ALA A 390 -6.80 -10.87 -11.47
C ALA A 390 -7.49 -9.52 -11.72
N LEU A 391 -8.81 -9.48 -11.89
CA LEU A 391 -9.54 -8.20 -11.98
C LEU A 391 -9.49 -7.43 -10.65
N ALA A 392 -9.64 -8.12 -9.52
CA ALA A 392 -9.48 -7.50 -8.20
C ALA A 392 -8.08 -6.92 -8.01
N VAL A 393 -7.02 -7.66 -8.36
CA VAL A 393 -5.63 -7.15 -8.33
C VAL A 393 -5.45 -5.95 -9.28
N GLY A 394 -6.10 -5.96 -10.46
CA GLY A 394 -6.13 -4.80 -11.35
C GLY A 394 -6.74 -3.55 -10.69
N ILE A 395 -7.82 -3.71 -9.92
CA ILE A 395 -8.46 -2.61 -9.19
C ILE A 395 -7.60 -2.16 -8.00
N TRP A 396 -6.98 -3.07 -7.25
CA TRP A 396 -5.98 -2.74 -6.22
C TRP A 396 -4.90 -1.81 -6.79
N LEU A 397 -4.32 -2.19 -7.92
CA LEU A 397 -3.26 -1.42 -8.55
C LEU A 397 -3.76 -0.08 -9.08
N ASN A 398 -4.96 -0.02 -9.66
CA ASN A 398 -5.60 1.25 -10.03
C ASN A 398 -5.82 2.16 -8.81
N VAL A 399 -6.25 1.63 -7.66
CA VAL A 399 -6.40 2.38 -6.41
C VAL A 399 -5.06 2.99 -5.99
N PHE A 400 -3.95 2.22 -6.02
CA PHE A 400 -2.64 2.77 -5.68
C PHE A 400 -2.20 3.90 -6.61
N ILE A 401 -2.47 3.79 -7.92
CA ILE A 401 -2.20 4.88 -8.86
C ILE A 401 -3.06 6.13 -8.55
N ARG A 402 -4.35 5.94 -8.26
CA ARG A 402 -5.29 7.02 -7.87
C ARG A 402 -5.01 7.61 -6.50
N GLN A 403 -4.23 6.94 -5.67
CA GLN A 403 -3.86 7.38 -4.32
C GLN A 403 -2.34 7.62 -4.17
N SER A 404 -1.60 7.70 -5.27
CA SER A 404 -0.13 7.81 -5.29
C SER A 404 0.43 9.03 -4.55
N LYS A 405 -0.40 10.07 -4.37
CA LYS A 405 -0.07 11.23 -3.52
C LYS A 405 0.20 10.85 -2.06
N TYR A 406 -0.46 9.81 -1.55
CA TYR A 406 -0.41 9.42 -0.14
C TYR A 406 0.43 8.16 0.11
N VAL A 407 0.49 7.26 -0.87
CA VAL A 407 1.19 5.97 -0.75
C VAL A 407 2.64 6.13 -1.20
N GLY A 408 3.56 5.91 -0.26
CA GLY A 408 5.01 5.96 -0.53
C GLY A 408 5.62 4.59 -0.74
N MET A 409 4.95 3.51 -0.32
CA MET A 409 5.39 2.13 -0.50
C MET A 409 4.17 1.20 -0.43
N ALA A 410 4.18 0.10 -1.18
CA ALA A 410 3.22 -0.99 -1.03
C ALA A 410 3.90 -2.33 -1.35
N ASN A 411 3.52 -3.39 -0.64
CA ASN A 411 4.16 -4.70 -0.77
C ASN A 411 3.10 -5.78 -0.95
N ILE A 412 3.12 -6.43 -2.11
CA ILE A 412 2.19 -7.54 -2.38
C ILE A 412 2.53 -8.72 -1.48
N ALA A 413 1.55 -9.19 -0.73
CA ALA A 413 1.66 -10.34 0.15
C ALA A 413 1.15 -11.60 -0.59
N GLN A 414 2.00 -12.54 -1.02
CA GLN A 414 3.47 -12.53 -0.99
C GLN A 414 4.07 -12.79 -2.37
N SER A 415 5.40 -12.68 -2.47
CA SER A 415 6.10 -12.69 -3.76
C SER A 415 6.26 -14.08 -4.40
N VAL A 416 6.24 -15.16 -3.61
CA VAL A 416 6.38 -16.55 -4.12
C VAL A 416 5.57 -17.53 -3.26
N ASN A 417 4.84 -18.47 -3.91
CA ASN A 417 4.00 -19.55 -3.36
C ASN A 417 2.85 -19.13 -2.44
N VAL A 418 3.17 -18.45 -1.35
CA VAL A 418 2.23 -18.04 -0.30
C VAL A 418 1.43 -16.84 -0.80
N ILE A 419 0.11 -16.99 -0.96
CA ILE A 419 -0.81 -15.98 -1.52
C ILE A 419 -0.15 -15.18 -2.66
N SER A 420 0.41 -15.89 -3.65
CA SER A 420 1.39 -15.31 -4.55
C SER A 420 0.96 -15.34 -6.02
N PRO A 421 1.29 -14.31 -6.82
CA PRO A 421 1.17 -14.39 -8.28
C PRO A 421 2.12 -15.41 -8.92
N LEU A 422 3.13 -15.92 -8.21
CA LEU A 422 4.12 -16.84 -8.74
C LEU A 422 4.18 -18.13 -7.90
N MET A 423 3.86 -19.26 -8.54
CA MET A 423 3.95 -20.58 -7.93
C MET A 423 5.18 -21.31 -8.41
N THR A 424 5.75 -22.13 -7.53
CA THR A 424 6.88 -23.02 -7.82
C THR A 424 6.46 -24.47 -7.68
N SER A 425 7.06 -25.31 -8.51
CA SER A 425 7.07 -26.75 -8.37
C SER A 425 8.52 -27.24 -8.40
N LYS A 426 8.70 -28.57 -8.32
CA LYS A 426 10.00 -29.20 -8.48
C LYS A 426 10.62 -28.93 -9.86
N ASP A 427 9.79 -28.82 -10.90
CA ASP A 427 10.23 -28.81 -12.29
C ASP A 427 10.13 -27.43 -12.96
N GLY A 428 9.66 -26.40 -12.24
CA GLY A 428 9.61 -25.04 -12.76
C GLY A 428 8.73 -24.08 -11.95
N ILE A 429 8.23 -23.06 -12.66
CA ILE A 429 7.32 -22.04 -12.14
C ILE A 429 6.01 -22.00 -12.94
N SER A 430 4.95 -21.49 -12.32
CA SER A 430 3.69 -21.12 -12.97
C SER A 430 3.33 -19.69 -12.58
N LYS A 431 3.05 -18.85 -13.57
CA LYS A 431 2.55 -17.48 -13.39
C LYS A 431 1.03 -17.56 -13.23
N GLN A 432 0.52 -17.23 -12.04
CA GLN A 432 -0.92 -17.23 -11.77
C GLN A 432 -1.62 -16.10 -12.54
N THR A 433 -2.95 -16.09 -12.55
CA THR A 433 -3.74 -15.06 -13.25
C THR A 433 -3.39 -13.64 -12.76
N THR A 434 -3.10 -13.47 -11.47
CA THR A 434 -2.72 -12.21 -10.82
C THR A 434 -1.31 -11.72 -11.18
N TRP A 435 -0.47 -12.57 -11.78
CA TRP A 435 0.85 -12.17 -12.31
C TRP A 435 0.74 -11.07 -13.35
N TRP A 436 -0.18 -11.22 -14.29
CA TRP A 436 -0.26 -10.36 -15.46
C TRP A 436 -0.64 -8.90 -15.16
N PRO A 437 -1.66 -8.61 -14.33
CA PRO A 437 -1.91 -7.23 -13.93
C PRO A 437 -0.73 -6.66 -13.13
N LEU A 438 -0.12 -7.42 -12.22
CA LEU A 438 1.05 -6.95 -11.47
C LEU A 438 2.23 -6.60 -12.39
N TRP A 439 2.53 -7.47 -13.37
CA TRP A 439 3.57 -7.23 -14.36
C TRP A 439 3.29 -6.00 -15.22
N LEU A 440 2.05 -5.87 -15.70
CA LEU A 440 1.63 -4.77 -16.57
C LEU A 440 1.78 -3.41 -15.87
N PHE A 441 1.33 -3.32 -14.62
CA PHE A 441 1.45 -2.09 -13.84
C PHE A 441 2.89 -1.80 -13.43
N SER A 442 3.62 -2.78 -12.89
CA SER A 442 5.00 -2.58 -12.46
C SER A 442 5.91 -2.15 -13.61
N LYS A 443 5.65 -2.61 -14.84
CA LYS A 443 6.44 -2.21 -16.00
C LYS A 443 6.08 -0.82 -16.53
N TYR A 444 4.79 -0.48 -16.58
CA TYR A 444 4.31 0.65 -17.41
C TYR A 444 3.56 1.74 -16.66
N MET A 445 2.97 1.47 -15.48
CA MET A 445 2.19 2.45 -14.72
C MET A 445 3.06 3.36 -13.82
N ARG A 446 4.21 3.80 -14.35
CA ARG A 446 5.19 4.66 -13.68
C ARG A 446 5.12 6.11 -14.18
N GLY A 447 5.65 7.04 -13.39
CA GLY A 447 5.70 8.46 -13.74
C GLY A 447 4.72 9.29 -12.92
N TRP A 448 3.84 10.04 -13.58
CA TRP A 448 2.87 10.93 -12.94
C TRP A 448 1.45 10.45 -13.16
N THR A 449 0.66 10.31 -12.11
CA THR A 449 -0.79 10.14 -12.23
C THR A 449 -1.37 11.36 -12.95
N ILE A 450 -2.24 11.13 -13.93
CA ILE A 450 -2.88 12.20 -14.73
C ILE A 450 -4.38 12.25 -14.50
N GLY A 451 -4.98 13.41 -14.76
CA GLY A 451 -6.41 13.60 -14.65
C GLY A 451 -7.19 12.68 -15.58
N CYS A 452 -8.05 11.85 -15.00
CA CYS A 452 -8.91 10.93 -15.72
C CYS A 452 -10.39 11.13 -15.33
N HIS A 453 -11.30 10.96 -16.28
CA HIS A 453 -12.74 10.99 -16.05
C HIS A 453 -13.42 9.83 -16.75
N VAL A 454 -14.25 9.09 -16.01
CA VAL A 454 -15.07 8.00 -16.53
C VAL A 454 -16.53 8.43 -16.51
N ARG A 455 -17.21 8.27 -17.64
CA ARG A 455 -18.66 8.38 -17.76
C ARG A 455 -19.19 7.02 -18.19
N GLY A 456 -20.02 6.38 -17.38
CA GLY A 456 -20.43 4.99 -17.63
C GLY A 456 -21.52 4.51 -16.68
N SER A 457 -22.06 3.32 -16.96
CA SER A 457 -22.98 2.68 -16.03
C SER A 457 -22.27 2.19 -14.77
N ALA A 458 -23.05 1.89 -13.74
CA ALA A 458 -22.57 1.49 -12.43
C ALA A 458 -23.18 0.17 -11.97
N TYR A 459 -22.44 -0.56 -11.16
CA TYR A 459 -22.92 -1.67 -10.35
C TYR A 459 -23.45 -1.16 -9.01
N GLU A 460 -24.65 -1.61 -8.65
CA GLU A 460 -25.36 -1.26 -7.41
C GLU A 460 -25.72 -2.50 -6.56
N GLY A 461 -25.15 -3.66 -6.89
CA GLY A 461 -25.46 -4.91 -6.18
C GLY A 461 -24.73 -5.04 -4.85
N GLY A 462 -24.48 -6.29 -4.43
CA GLY A 462 -23.78 -6.59 -3.19
C GLY A 462 -22.29 -6.27 -3.25
N PHE A 463 -21.73 -5.79 -2.15
CA PHE A 463 -20.29 -5.59 -1.99
C PHE A 463 -19.77 -6.43 -0.84
N GLU A 464 -18.50 -6.78 -0.89
CA GLU A 464 -17.77 -7.40 0.22
C GLU A 464 -16.48 -6.61 0.48
N PRO A 465 -16.31 -6.00 1.66
CA PRO A 465 -17.32 -5.85 2.72
C PRO A 465 -18.52 -4.98 2.31
N ARG A 466 -19.69 -5.27 2.88
CA ARG A 466 -20.97 -4.61 2.54
C ARG A 466 -20.94 -3.09 2.61
N TRP A 467 -20.14 -2.53 3.53
CA TRP A 467 -20.07 -1.09 3.74
C TRP A 467 -19.42 -0.33 2.57
N ILE A 468 -18.70 -1.00 1.65
CA ILE A 468 -18.21 -0.37 0.41
C ILE A 468 -19.36 0.28 -0.36
N GLY A 469 -20.56 -0.31 -0.33
CA GLY A 469 -21.75 0.29 -0.94
C GLY A 469 -22.00 1.72 -0.47
N SER A 470 -21.72 2.04 0.79
CA SER A 470 -21.85 3.40 1.33
C SER A 470 -20.79 4.37 0.79
N VAL A 471 -19.63 3.87 0.40
CA VAL A 471 -18.52 4.66 -0.17
C VAL A 471 -18.86 5.09 -1.60
N VAL A 472 -19.39 4.16 -2.39
CA VAL A 472 -19.71 4.39 -3.81
C VAL A 472 -21.13 4.91 -4.04
N ALA A 473 -21.99 4.91 -3.01
CA ALA A 473 -23.36 5.39 -3.12
C ALA A 473 -23.46 6.84 -3.60
N GLY A 474 -22.52 7.71 -3.19
CA GLY A 474 -22.48 9.11 -3.63
C GLY A 474 -22.22 9.29 -5.13
N ASP A 475 -21.57 8.31 -5.76
CA ASP A 475 -21.35 8.29 -7.21
C ASP A 475 -22.44 7.48 -7.96
N GLY A 476 -23.45 6.99 -7.24
CA GLY A 476 -24.53 6.17 -7.78
C GLY A 476 -24.13 4.71 -8.04
N GLY A 477 -23.08 4.20 -7.40
CA GLY A 477 -22.57 2.83 -7.53
C GLY A 477 -21.12 2.78 -8.00
N ALA A 478 -20.55 1.58 -8.08
CA ALA A 478 -19.19 1.36 -8.58
C ALA A 478 -19.19 1.32 -10.12
N SER A 479 -18.33 2.06 -10.80
CA SER A 479 -18.27 2.03 -12.26
C SER A 479 -17.91 0.64 -12.76
N TRP A 480 -18.60 0.15 -13.81
CA TRP A 480 -18.22 -1.12 -14.46
C TRP A 480 -16.84 -1.10 -15.11
N LEU A 481 -16.33 0.11 -15.41
CA LEU A 481 -14.99 0.36 -15.93
C LEU A 481 -14.20 1.10 -14.84
N ASP A 482 -13.39 0.38 -14.07
CA ASP A 482 -12.45 0.99 -13.11
C ASP A 482 -11.17 1.43 -13.84
N VAL A 483 -10.73 2.66 -13.58
CA VAL A 483 -9.71 3.32 -14.42
C VAL A 483 -8.66 4.05 -13.61
N SER A 484 -7.41 3.95 -14.08
CA SER A 484 -6.34 4.87 -13.72
C SER A 484 -5.44 5.14 -14.94
N ALA A 485 -4.72 6.26 -14.92
CA ALA A 485 -3.80 6.62 -15.99
C ALA A 485 -2.57 7.35 -15.46
N VAL A 486 -1.44 7.15 -16.14
CA VAL A 486 -0.19 7.86 -15.87
C VAL A 486 0.44 8.40 -17.15
N VAL A 487 1.35 9.36 -17.00
CA VAL A 487 2.31 9.76 -18.03
C VAL A 487 3.73 9.67 -17.47
N ASN A 488 4.65 9.02 -18.18
CA ASN A 488 6.05 8.94 -17.77
C ASN A 488 6.88 10.12 -18.31
N GLU A 489 8.13 10.20 -17.87
CA GLU A 489 9.09 11.26 -18.23
C GLU A 489 9.35 11.35 -19.74
N GLU A 490 9.21 10.23 -20.45
CA GLU A 490 9.37 10.15 -21.91
C GLU A 490 8.09 10.49 -22.69
N GLY A 491 7.01 10.89 -22.01
CA GLY A 491 5.75 11.27 -22.65
C GLY A 491 4.88 10.08 -23.06
N TRP A 492 5.11 8.89 -22.50
CA TRP A 492 4.20 7.76 -22.71
C TRP A 492 3.04 7.84 -21.74
N VAL A 493 1.83 7.91 -22.29
CA VAL A 493 0.59 7.76 -21.52
C VAL A 493 0.22 6.28 -21.47
N ASN A 494 -0.14 5.82 -20.28
CA ASN A 494 -0.63 4.47 -20.04
C ASN A 494 -1.97 4.59 -19.31
N LEU A 495 -3.04 4.14 -19.97
CA LEU A 495 -4.40 4.08 -19.45
C LEU A 495 -4.75 2.63 -19.18
N VAL A 496 -5.07 2.28 -17.94
CA VAL A 496 -5.57 0.93 -17.58
C VAL A 496 -7.06 1.00 -17.28
N VAL A 497 -7.81 0.07 -17.86
CA VAL A 497 -9.24 -0.10 -17.68
C VAL A 497 -9.51 -1.54 -17.26
N VAL A 498 -10.16 -1.71 -16.12
CA VAL A 498 -10.68 -3.00 -15.66
C VAL A 498 -12.18 -3.04 -15.93
N ASN A 499 -12.62 -3.91 -16.84
CA ASN A 499 -14.03 -4.19 -17.06
C ASN A 499 -14.48 -5.35 -16.17
N VAL A 500 -15.26 -5.04 -15.14
CA VAL A 500 -15.74 -6.02 -14.13
C VAL A 500 -16.96 -6.82 -14.62
N SER A 501 -17.60 -6.41 -15.73
CA SER A 501 -18.79 -7.12 -16.19
C SER A 501 -18.42 -8.51 -16.73
N GLU A 502 -19.07 -9.56 -16.22
CA GLU A 502 -18.92 -10.92 -16.75
C GLU A 502 -19.56 -11.09 -18.15
N GLU A 503 -20.50 -10.21 -18.50
CA GLU A 503 -21.35 -10.36 -19.69
C GLU A 503 -21.19 -9.25 -20.72
N LYS A 504 -20.99 -8.00 -20.29
CA LYS A 504 -20.99 -6.84 -21.19
C LYS A 504 -19.57 -6.43 -21.55
N SER A 505 -19.32 -6.34 -22.85
CA SER A 505 -18.22 -5.54 -23.39
C SER A 505 -18.72 -4.11 -23.58
N PHE A 506 -17.86 -3.11 -23.35
CA PHE A 506 -18.24 -1.71 -23.43
C PHE A 506 -17.53 -1.01 -24.58
N GLU A 507 -18.27 -0.72 -25.65
CA GLU A 507 -17.82 0.20 -26.71
C GLU A 507 -17.78 1.62 -26.14
N THR A 508 -16.58 2.19 -26.01
CA THR A 508 -16.32 3.37 -25.19
C THR A 508 -15.67 4.48 -26.01
N GLU A 509 -16.19 5.69 -25.91
CA GLU A 509 -15.56 6.88 -26.49
C GLU A 509 -14.30 7.27 -25.70
N LEU A 510 -13.17 7.44 -26.38
CA LEU A 510 -11.93 7.89 -25.74
C LEU A 510 -11.58 9.32 -26.13
N LYS A 511 -11.31 10.15 -25.12
CA LYS A 511 -10.90 11.56 -25.29
C LYS A 511 -9.49 11.75 -24.71
N GLY A 512 -8.62 12.45 -25.44
CA GLY A 512 -7.24 12.68 -25.04
C GLY A 512 -6.24 11.60 -25.48
N VAL A 513 -6.71 10.59 -26.22
CA VAL A 513 -5.84 9.67 -26.97
C VAL A 513 -5.44 10.33 -28.29
N VAL A 514 -4.19 10.17 -28.70
CA VAL A 514 -3.70 10.68 -29.98
C VAL A 514 -4.04 9.69 -31.11
N GLU A 515 -4.40 10.21 -32.29
CA GLU A 515 -4.49 9.36 -33.49
C GLU A 515 -3.09 8.87 -33.86
N GLY A 516 -2.93 7.57 -34.07
CA GLY A 516 -1.63 6.96 -34.30
C GLY A 516 -1.55 5.53 -33.77
N GLU A 517 -0.34 5.05 -33.56
CA GLU A 517 -0.16 3.71 -33.00
C GLU A 517 -0.41 3.72 -31.48
N VAL A 518 -1.48 3.06 -31.06
CA VAL A 518 -1.78 2.76 -29.66
C VAL A 518 -1.46 1.28 -29.42
N GLU A 519 -0.52 1.00 -28.52
CA GLU A 519 -0.25 -0.34 -28.03
C GLU A 519 -1.38 -0.78 -27.10
N VAL A 520 -1.86 -2.00 -27.30
CA VAL A 520 -2.96 -2.57 -26.54
C VAL A 520 -2.49 -3.86 -25.88
N TYR A 521 -2.61 -3.92 -24.56
CA TYR A 521 -2.34 -5.11 -23.77
C TYR A 521 -3.63 -5.55 -23.08
N THR A 522 -4.07 -6.79 -23.32
CA THR A 522 -5.33 -7.33 -22.79
C THR A 522 -5.06 -8.58 -21.97
N ILE A 523 -5.65 -8.64 -20.78
CA ILE A 523 -5.67 -9.81 -19.91
C ILE A 523 -7.12 -10.23 -19.77
N THR A 524 -7.44 -11.45 -20.21
CA THR A 524 -8.79 -12.02 -20.15
C THR A 524 -8.71 -13.56 -20.18
N GLY A 525 -9.87 -14.22 -20.16
CA GLY A 525 -9.99 -15.67 -20.22
C GLY A 525 -11.40 -16.09 -20.59
N ALA A 526 -11.64 -17.41 -20.68
CA ALA A 526 -12.93 -17.93 -21.14
C ALA A 526 -14.11 -17.59 -20.21
N ASN A 527 -13.85 -17.44 -18.90
CA ASN A 527 -14.81 -16.98 -17.89
C ASN A 527 -14.07 -16.56 -16.61
N VAL A 528 -14.77 -15.93 -15.66
CA VAL A 528 -14.17 -15.35 -14.44
C VAL A 528 -13.56 -16.37 -13.48
N LYS A 529 -13.84 -17.67 -13.65
CA LYS A 529 -13.33 -18.75 -12.79
C LYS A 529 -12.10 -19.45 -13.37
N VAL A 530 -11.65 -19.12 -14.59
CA VAL A 530 -10.44 -19.74 -15.15
C VAL A 530 -9.22 -19.36 -14.31
N ALA A 531 -8.27 -20.28 -14.22
CA ALA A 531 -7.05 -20.12 -13.45
C ALA A 531 -5.90 -20.78 -14.21
N ASN A 532 -4.68 -20.28 -14.02
CA ASN A 532 -3.50 -20.94 -14.57
C ASN A 532 -3.09 -22.14 -13.70
N THR A 533 -2.48 -23.13 -14.33
CA THR A 533 -1.86 -24.27 -13.65
C THR A 533 -0.42 -24.43 -14.14
N GLN A 534 0.30 -25.44 -13.62
CA GLN A 534 1.63 -25.77 -14.13
C GLN A 534 1.59 -26.29 -15.58
N GLU A 535 0.50 -26.96 -15.96
CA GLU A 535 0.34 -27.60 -17.27
C GLU A 535 -0.26 -26.66 -18.31
N LYS A 536 -1.02 -25.64 -17.89
CA LYS A 536 -1.80 -24.79 -18.80
C LYS A 536 -1.89 -23.35 -18.31
N GLU A 537 -1.47 -22.43 -19.16
CA GLU A 537 -1.75 -21.01 -19.03
C GLU A 537 -3.04 -20.69 -19.80
N GLU A 538 -4.10 -20.30 -19.08
CA GLU A 538 -5.41 -19.95 -19.65
C GLU A 538 -5.67 -18.44 -19.65
N VAL A 539 -4.97 -17.72 -18.76
CA VAL A 539 -4.97 -16.26 -18.67
C VAL A 539 -3.53 -15.81 -18.87
N GLY A 540 -3.31 -15.04 -19.92
CA GLY A 540 -2.03 -14.48 -20.32
C GLY A 540 -2.16 -13.01 -20.72
N LEU A 541 -1.05 -12.43 -21.18
CA LEU A 541 -1.05 -11.12 -21.80
C LEU A 541 -1.20 -11.26 -23.32
N GLU A 542 -2.24 -10.68 -23.88
CA GLU A 542 -2.44 -10.57 -25.33
C GLU A 542 -2.06 -9.17 -25.81
N GLU A 543 -1.19 -9.09 -26.82
CA GLU A 543 -0.73 -7.84 -27.40
C GLU A 543 -1.41 -7.57 -28.75
N SER A 544 -1.89 -6.34 -28.94
CA SER A 544 -2.45 -5.88 -30.21
C SER A 544 -2.22 -4.37 -30.40
N LYS A 545 -2.75 -3.81 -31.49
CA LYS A 545 -2.64 -2.38 -31.82
C LYS A 545 -4.00 -1.82 -32.19
N TRP A 546 -4.22 -0.56 -31.83
CA TRP A 546 -5.35 0.25 -32.27
C TRP A 546 -4.82 1.56 -32.87
N ASP A 547 -5.57 2.17 -33.80
CA ASP A 547 -5.14 3.37 -34.54
C ASP A 547 -5.49 4.69 -33.82
N GLY A 548 -6.00 4.61 -32.59
CA GLY A 548 -6.43 5.76 -31.80
C GLY A 548 -7.70 6.44 -32.32
N LYS A 549 -8.40 5.85 -33.31
CA LYS A 549 -9.56 6.48 -33.96
C LYS A 549 -10.88 5.84 -33.54
N GLY A 550 -11.85 6.71 -33.27
CA GLY A 550 -13.21 6.30 -32.92
C GLY A 550 -13.31 5.75 -31.50
N LYS A 551 -14.22 4.80 -31.32
CA LYS A 551 -14.44 4.14 -30.03
C LYS A 551 -13.56 2.92 -29.90
N TYR A 552 -13.21 2.57 -28.67
CA TYR A 552 -12.52 1.32 -28.35
C TYR A 552 -13.44 0.42 -27.53
N THR A 553 -13.42 -0.90 -27.79
CA THR A 553 -14.25 -1.87 -27.07
C THR A 553 -13.44 -2.56 -25.98
N PHE A 554 -13.76 -2.27 -24.72
CA PHE A 554 -13.22 -3.01 -23.58
C PHE A 554 -14.01 -4.30 -23.41
N GLY A 555 -13.36 -5.44 -23.68
CA GLY A 555 -13.96 -6.76 -23.57
C GLY A 555 -14.47 -7.04 -22.15
N LYS A 556 -15.51 -7.88 -22.03
CA LYS A 556 -16.01 -8.34 -20.74
C LYS A 556 -14.90 -9.02 -19.90
N HIS A 557 -15.02 -8.96 -18.57
CA HIS A 557 -14.10 -9.54 -17.58
C HIS A 557 -12.62 -9.41 -17.94
N SER A 558 -12.16 -8.19 -18.23
CA SER A 558 -10.80 -7.95 -18.73
C SER A 558 -10.07 -6.83 -18.01
N VAL A 559 -8.75 -6.90 -18.02
CA VAL A 559 -7.86 -5.77 -17.77
C VAL A 559 -7.24 -5.37 -19.11
N THR A 560 -7.41 -4.12 -19.52
CA THR A 560 -6.84 -3.60 -20.77
C THR A 560 -5.98 -2.38 -20.49
N MET A 561 -4.76 -2.36 -21.00
CA MET A 561 -3.93 -1.16 -21.08
C MET A 561 -3.90 -0.63 -22.50
N LEU A 562 -4.18 0.66 -22.65
CA LEU A 562 -3.92 1.44 -23.85
C LEU A 562 -2.71 2.33 -23.60
N ARG A 563 -1.72 2.25 -24.48
CA ARG A 563 -0.46 2.98 -24.34
C ARG A 563 -0.11 3.72 -25.63
N TRP A 564 0.23 5.01 -25.52
CA TRP A 564 0.64 5.83 -26.66
C TRP A 564 1.64 6.89 -26.25
N ALA A 565 2.44 7.36 -27.21
CA ALA A 565 3.37 8.46 -27.01
C ALA A 565 2.68 9.80 -27.31
N THR A 566 2.87 10.80 -26.45
CA THR A 566 2.41 12.19 -26.71
C THR A 566 3.33 12.90 -27.71
N GLY A 567 4.55 12.41 -27.92
CA GLY A 567 5.60 13.09 -28.69
C GLY A 567 6.32 14.19 -27.91
N GLU A 568 5.93 14.46 -26.67
CA GLU A 568 6.51 15.49 -25.81
C GLU A 568 7.02 14.88 -24.50
N LYS A 569 8.30 15.09 -24.20
CA LYS A 569 8.87 14.69 -22.90
C LYS A 569 8.27 15.52 -21.77
N VAL A 570 8.08 14.88 -20.62
CA VAL A 570 7.55 15.52 -19.43
C VAL A 570 8.70 16.12 -18.62
N SER A 571 8.81 17.45 -18.59
CA SER A 571 9.80 18.14 -17.75
C SER A 571 9.32 18.24 -16.30
N GLU A 572 10.15 17.78 -15.36
CA GLU A 572 9.90 17.91 -13.92
C GLU A 572 10.21 19.35 -13.46
N VAL A 573 9.27 19.95 -12.72
CA VAL A 573 9.56 21.17 -11.96
C VAL A 573 10.13 20.70 -10.63
N GLN A 574 11.44 20.83 -10.44
CA GLN A 574 12.06 20.44 -9.17
C GLN A 574 11.51 21.29 -8.02
N MET A 575 10.85 20.65 -7.06
CA MET A 575 10.56 21.25 -5.77
C MET A 575 11.79 21.10 -4.88
N SER A 576 12.12 22.13 -4.08
CA SER A 576 13.27 22.08 -3.16
C SER A 576 13.12 20.92 -2.18
N GLU A 577 14.17 20.11 -2.00
CA GLU A 577 14.22 19.09 -0.96
C GLU A 577 14.04 19.75 0.41
N GLY A 578 12.92 19.46 1.08
CA GLY A 578 12.63 19.97 2.42
C GLY A 578 13.72 19.55 3.42
N ARG A 579 13.92 20.33 4.49
CA ARG A 579 14.93 19.99 5.50
C ARG A 579 14.40 18.86 6.38
N ARG A 580 15.11 17.73 6.40
CA ARG A 580 14.85 16.62 7.34
C ARG A 580 15.18 17.07 8.77
N LEU A 581 14.32 16.75 9.73
CA LEU A 581 14.59 16.99 11.16
C LEU A 581 15.77 16.14 11.62
N ASP A 582 16.77 16.78 12.24
CA ASP A 582 17.84 16.05 12.95
C ASP A 582 17.28 15.57 14.29
N THR A 583 16.76 14.35 14.31
CA THR A 583 16.10 13.74 15.48
C THR A 583 17.04 13.61 16.68
N ARG A 584 18.36 13.63 16.48
CA ARG A 584 19.34 13.67 17.57
C ARG A 584 19.22 14.97 18.38
N LYS A 585 18.90 16.10 17.74
CA LYS A 585 18.69 17.37 18.45
C LYS A 585 17.41 17.36 19.27
N LEU A 586 16.36 16.66 18.80
CA LEU A 586 15.09 16.52 19.54
C LEU A 586 15.24 15.73 20.84
N ALA A 587 16.13 14.73 20.88
CA ALA A 587 16.40 13.94 22.09
C ALA A 587 16.96 14.78 23.26
N TRP A 588 17.61 15.92 22.96
CA TRP A 588 18.23 16.78 23.97
C TRP A 588 17.51 18.13 24.16
N ALA A 589 16.70 18.58 23.19
CA ALA A 589 16.14 19.92 23.18
C ALA A 589 14.82 20.09 23.95
N GLY A 590 14.05 19.00 24.14
CA GLY A 590 12.62 19.13 24.49
C GLY A 590 11.86 20.00 23.45
N ASP A 591 10.63 20.40 23.76
CA ASP A 591 9.74 21.15 22.84
C ASP A 591 10.29 22.51 22.35
N ARG A 592 11.45 22.98 22.82
CA ARG A 592 11.95 24.35 22.61
C ARG A 592 12.62 24.63 21.27
N GLU A 593 13.06 23.62 20.52
CA GLU A 593 13.74 23.84 19.21
C GLU A 593 12.77 23.88 18.02
N LEU A 594 11.51 23.43 18.17
CA LEU A 594 10.53 23.39 17.07
C LEU A 594 10.05 24.79 16.62
N GLU A 595 10.18 25.82 17.47
CA GLU A 595 9.76 27.19 17.14
C GLU A 595 10.81 28.00 16.35
N LYS A 596 12.04 27.49 16.19
CA LYS A 596 13.16 28.26 15.59
C LYS A 596 13.63 27.76 14.21
N SER A 597 13.10 26.65 13.73
CA SER A 597 13.43 26.03 12.44
C SER A 597 12.29 26.10 11.45
#